data_AF-A0A833FZH8-F1
#
_entry.id   AF-A0A833FZH8-F1
#
_cell.length_a   1.000
_cell.length_b   1.000
_cell.length_c   1.000
_cell.angle_alpha   90.00
_cell.angle_beta   90.00
_cell.angle_gamma   90.00
#
_symmetry.space_group_name_H-M   'P 1'
#
loop_
_entity.id
_entity.type
_entity.pdbx_description
1 polymer ?
#
loop_
_entity_poly.entity_id
_entity_poly.type
_entity_poly.pdbx_seq_one_letter_code
_entity_poly.pdbx_strand_id
1 'polypeptide(L)'
;MADNRLFVHVLLDRSGSMESCRDATIAAFNNYLDQLKEAWKTPARLSLTTFDSDGIDLVVDAEPVASVSPLTRETFVPRASTPLFDAVGATVARLDEATLSTAERVALVILTDGQENASREHTRDSIAKLLAGRHKDKGWLIMYLGANQDAWAEGAKMGLSRAQTIDYTTENVGLVLKAAGRRTVAYMAAPSEAFADFTPEERAEAVKGKATKA
;
A
#
# COMPACT_ATOMS: atom_id res chain seq x y z
N MET A 1 17.87 6.43 -21.64
CA MET A 1 17.37 6.10 -20.30
C MET A 1 16.23 5.12 -20.51
N ALA A 2 16.21 4.00 -19.79
CA ALA A 2 15.13 3.02 -19.95
C ALA A 2 13.76 3.71 -19.70
N ASP A 3 12.77 3.44 -20.55
CA ASP A 3 11.37 3.86 -20.39
C ASP A 3 10.75 3.08 -19.23
N ASN A 4 11.28 3.32 -18.05
CA ASN A 4 10.93 2.66 -16.82
C ASN A 4 9.54 3.20 -16.43
N ARG A 5 8.50 2.36 -16.47
CA ARG A 5 7.12 2.74 -16.10
C ARG A 5 6.71 2.16 -14.76
N LEU A 6 5.83 2.84 -14.05
CA LEU A 6 5.34 2.40 -12.76
C LEU A 6 3.83 2.18 -12.80
N PHE A 7 3.40 1.01 -12.32
CA PHE A 7 2.01 0.78 -11.95
C PHE A 7 1.90 0.62 -10.42
N VAL A 8 1.26 1.59 -9.76
CA VAL A 8 0.96 1.52 -8.33
C VAL A 8 -0.48 1.06 -8.14
N HIS A 9 -0.69 0.09 -7.26
CA HIS A 9 -2.03 -0.27 -6.78
C HIS A 9 -2.10 -0.05 -5.28
N VAL A 10 -2.96 0.87 -4.86
CA VAL A 10 -3.25 1.11 -3.45
C VAL A 10 -4.49 0.31 -3.08
N LEU A 11 -4.35 -0.58 -2.11
CA LEU A 11 -5.45 -1.27 -1.44
C LEU A 11 -5.70 -0.58 -0.10
N LEU A 12 -6.83 0.09 0.02
CA LEU A 12 -7.18 0.94 1.14
C LEU A 12 -8.36 0.36 1.92
N ASP A 13 -8.12 0.03 3.18
CA ASP A 13 -9.18 -0.36 4.10
C ASP A 13 -10.11 0.82 4.36
N ARG A 14 -11.41 0.58 4.24
CA ARG A 14 -12.48 1.50 4.65
C ARG A 14 -13.43 0.83 5.64
N SER A 15 -12.95 -0.14 6.41
CA SER A 15 -13.71 -0.78 7.48
C SER A 15 -14.04 0.22 8.60
N GLY A 16 -15.01 -0.10 9.45
CA GLY A 16 -15.50 0.81 10.49
C GLY A 16 -14.42 1.24 11.51
N SER A 17 -13.36 0.45 11.71
CA SER A 17 -12.24 0.82 12.58
C SER A 17 -11.50 2.07 12.10
N MET A 18 -11.45 2.26 10.78
CA MET A 18 -10.77 3.38 10.11
C MET A 18 -11.38 4.74 10.45
N GLU A 19 -12.59 4.81 11.03
CA GLU A 19 -13.21 6.10 11.42
C GLU A 19 -12.33 6.86 12.42
N SER A 20 -11.68 6.14 13.34
CA SER A 20 -10.80 6.74 14.35
C SER A 20 -9.55 7.41 13.75
N CYS A 21 -9.10 6.95 12.58
CA CYS A 21 -7.92 7.43 11.87
C CYS A 21 -8.25 8.03 10.49
N ARG A 22 -9.52 8.34 10.22
CA ARG A 22 -10.02 8.71 8.89
C ARG A 22 -9.29 9.90 8.27
N ASP A 23 -9.22 11.01 8.98
CA ASP A 23 -8.55 12.22 8.48
C ASP A 23 -7.06 12.00 8.25
N ALA A 24 -6.44 11.25 9.17
CA ALA A 24 -5.03 10.91 9.09
C ALA A 24 -4.77 10.03 7.84
N THR A 25 -5.65 9.08 7.56
CA THR A 25 -5.64 8.22 6.37
C THR A 25 -5.81 9.01 5.08
N ILE A 26 -6.82 9.89 5.02
CA ILE A 26 -7.06 10.79 3.86
C ILE A 26 -5.82 11.64 3.59
N ALA A 27 -5.31 12.31 4.63
CA ALA A 27 -4.12 13.16 4.51
C ALA A 27 -2.90 12.37 4.04
N ALA A 28 -2.74 11.14 4.53
CA ALA A 28 -1.61 10.29 4.20
C ALA A 28 -1.66 9.77 2.76
N PHE A 29 -2.83 9.31 2.29
CA PHE A 29 -3.03 8.96 0.89
C PHE A 29 -2.75 10.14 -0.03
N ASN A 30 -3.28 11.32 0.30
CA ASN A 30 -3.08 12.53 -0.51
C ASN A 30 -1.60 12.93 -0.57
N ASN A 31 -0.87 12.83 0.55
CA ASN A 31 0.57 13.08 0.57
C ASN A 31 1.36 12.07 -0.27
N TYR A 32 1.00 10.78 -0.20
CA TYR A 32 1.60 9.76 -1.05
C TYR A 32 1.35 10.05 -2.54
N LEU A 33 0.12 10.41 -2.89
CA LEU A 33 -0.26 10.80 -4.24
C LEU A 33 0.53 12.02 -4.73
N ASP A 34 0.68 13.05 -3.90
CA ASP A 34 1.45 14.26 -4.24
C ASP A 34 2.93 13.95 -4.46
N GLN A 35 3.55 13.11 -3.63
CA GLN A 35 4.94 12.67 -3.86
C GLN A 35 5.08 11.90 -5.16
N LEU A 36 4.11 11.04 -5.48
CA LEU A 36 4.10 10.36 -6.76
C LEU A 36 4.01 11.40 -7.88
N LYS A 37 3.11 12.40 -7.80
CA LYS A 37 2.96 13.50 -8.78
C LYS A 37 4.22 14.38 -8.91
N GLU A 38 4.92 14.65 -7.82
CA GLU A 38 6.15 15.47 -7.83
C GLU A 38 7.32 14.75 -8.49
N ALA A 39 7.39 13.42 -8.37
CA ALA A 39 8.45 12.61 -8.97
C ALA A 39 8.35 12.48 -10.51
N TRP A 40 7.43 13.19 -11.16
CA TRP A 40 6.98 13.02 -12.55
C TRP A 40 7.95 13.47 -13.65
N LYS A 41 9.07 12.75 -13.75
CA LYS A 41 9.83 12.65 -14.99
C LYS A 41 9.59 11.31 -15.71
N THR A 42 8.65 10.48 -15.24
CA THR A 42 8.39 9.12 -15.74
C THR A 42 6.89 8.80 -15.80
N PRO A 43 6.41 7.97 -16.75
CA PRO A 43 5.01 7.59 -16.84
C PRO A 43 4.62 6.67 -15.68
N ALA A 44 3.73 7.14 -14.81
CA ALA A 44 3.18 6.34 -13.70
C ALA A 44 1.66 6.37 -13.73
N ARG A 45 1.05 5.19 -13.55
CA ARG A 45 -0.39 5.02 -13.39
C ARG A 45 -0.72 4.42 -12.04
N LEU A 46 -1.91 4.74 -11.53
CA LEU A 46 -2.37 4.33 -10.22
C LEU A 46 -3.76 3.71 -10.29
N SER A 47 -3.94 2.63 -9.54
CA SER A 47 -5.25 2.11 -9.17
C SER A 47 -5.46 2.26 -7.67
N LEU A 48 -6.71 2.52 -7.29
CA LEU A 48 -7.14 2.57 -5.91
C LEU A 48 -8.31 1.61 -5.76
N THR A 49 -8.13 0.59 -4.91
CA THR A 49 -9.22 -0.26 -4.45
C THR A 49 -9.49 0.06 -3.00
N THR A 50 -10.75 0.30 -2.65
CA THR A 50 -11.18 0.41 -1.26
C THR A 50 -11.98 -0.82 -0.87
N PHE A 51 -11.83 -1.30 0.36
CA PHE A 51 -12.52 -2.52 0.78
C PHE A 51 -13.09 -2.45 2.20
N ASP A 52 -14.19 -3.17 2.37
CA ASP A 52 -14.83 -3.54 3.63
C ASP A 52 -15.67 -4.81 3.37
N SER A 53 -16.43 -5.28 4.36
CA SER A 53 -17.31 -6.44 4.20
C SER A 53 -18.56 -6.20 3.33
N ASP A 54 -18.85 -4.96 2.95
CA ASP A 54 -19.94 -4.63 2.03
C ASP A 54 -19.48 -4.68 0.57
N GLY A 55 -18.18 -4.50 0.30
CA GLY A 55 -17.62 -4.65 -1.03
C GLY A 55 -16.13 -4.31 -1.16
N ILE A 56 -15.51 -4.84 -2.22
CA ILE A 56 -14.14 -4.54 -2.67
C ILE A 56 -14.25 -3.73 -3.98
N ASP A 57 -14.19 -2.41 -3.86
CA ASP A 57 -14.52 -1.49 -4.94
C ASP A 57 -13.28 -0.89 -5.58
N LEU A 58 -13.19 -0.97 -6.91
CA LEU A 58 -12.20 -0.26 -7.71
C LEU A 58 -12.66 1.19 -7.89
N VAL A 59 -12.01 2.12 -7.19
CA VAL A 59 -12.34 3.54 -7.19
C VAL A 59 -11.60 4.29 -8.29
N VAL A 60 -10.37 3.87 -8.57
CA VAL A 60 -9.53 4.40 -9.65
C VAL A 60 -8.94 3.22 -10.39
N ASP A 61 -9.07 3.20 -11.72
CA ASP A 61 -8.59 2.12 -12.58
C ASP A 61 -7.50 2.61 -13.53
N ALA A 62 -6.25 2.23 -13.23
CA ALA A 62 -5.08 2.45 -14.07
C ALA A 62 -4.89 3.89 -14.62
N GLU A 63 -5.34 4.90 -13.88
CA GLU A 63 -5.30 6.30 -14.30
C GLU A 63 -3.89 6.90 -14.17
N PRO A 64 -3.46 7.82 -15.06
CA PRO A 64 -2.25 8.60 -14.86
C PRO A 64 -2.26 9.26 -13.47
N VAL A 65 -1.19 9.13 -12.69
CA VAL A 65 -1.16 9.67 -11.31
C VAL A 65 -1.55 11.17 -11.19
N ALA A 66 -1.30 12.01 -12.20
CA ALA A 66 -1.74 13.42 -12.22
C ALA A 66 -3.23 13.63 -12.41
N SER A 67 -3.96 12.71 -13.05
CA SER A 67 -5.42 12.79 -13.17
C SER A 67 -6.14 12.29 -11.92
N VAL A 68 -5.46 11.54 -11.06
CA VAL A 68 -6.03 11.02 -9.81
C VAL A 68 -6.35 12.16 -8.85
N SER A 69 -7.62 12.19 -8.43
CA SER A 69 -8.14 13.15 -7.46
C SER A 69 -7.77 12.75 -6.03
N PRO A 70 -7.57 13.73 -5.12
CA PRO A 70 -7.35 13.43 -3.71
C PRO A 70 -8.58 12.79 -3.08
N LEU A 71 -8.36 11.98 -2.03
CA LEU A 71 -9.43 11.53 -1.16
C LEU A 71 -9.96 12.69 -0.32
N THR A 72 -11.26 12.62 -0.03
CA THR A 72 -11.99 13.54 0.84
C THR A 72 -12.86 12.73 1.79
N ARG A 73 -13.51 13.39 2.74
CA ARG A 73 -14.47 12.69 3.61
C ARG A 73 -15.67 12.17 2.83
N GLU A 74 -16.05 12.81 1.73
CA GLU A 74 -17.16 12.38 0.89
C GLU A 74 -16.80 11.12 0.08
N THR A 75 -15.53 10.96 -0.29
CA THR A 75 -15.05 9.83 -1.11
C THR A 75 -14.44 8.70 -0.30
N PHE A 76 -14.11 8.92 0.98
CA PHE A 76 -13.65 7.91 1.92
C PHE A 76 -14.54 7.89 3.17
N VAL A 77 -15.43 6.89 3.22
CA VAL A 77 -16.43 6.70 4.28
C VAL A 77 -16.22 5.32 4.93
N PRO A 78 -15.58 5.27 6.11
CA PRO A 78 -15.43 4.06 6.91
C PRO A 78 -16.77 3.39 7.27
N ARG A 79 -16.86 2.06 7.15
CA ARG A 79 -18.06 1.26 7.48
C ARG A 79 -17.76 -0.23 7.59
N ALA A 80 -18.68 -1.00 8.16
CA ALA A 80 -18.65 -2.48 8.11
C ALA A 80 -17.34 -3.11 8.65
N SER A 81 -17.04 -4.36 8.25
CA SER A 81 -15.95 -5.20 8.78
C SER A 81 -14.77 -5.33 7.80
N THR A 82 -13.72 -6.07 8.16
CA THR A 82 -12.41 -6.07 7.46
C THR A 82 -12.08 -7.43 6.81
N PRO A 83 -12.47 -7.67 5.54
CA PRO A 83 -12.07 -8.86 4.79
C PRO A 83 -10.73 -8.64 4.07
N LEU A 84 -9.67 -8.42 4.85
CA LEU A 84 -8.33 -8.07 4.36
C LEU A 84 -7.77 -9.13 3.41
N PHE A 85 -7.85 -10.42 3.75
CA PHE A 85 -7.29 -11.48 2.91
C PHE A 85 -8.00 -11.58 1.56
N ASP A 86 -9.33 -11.52 1.54
CA ASP A 86 -10.09 -11.54 0.30
C ASP A 86 -9.79 -10.30 -0.56
N ALA A 87 -9.69 -9.12 0.07
CA ALA A 87 -9.33 -7.89 -0.61
C ALA A 87 -7.92 -7.94 -1.24
N VAL A 88 -6.94 -8.51 -0.52
CA VAL A 88 -5.59 -8.72 -1.05
C VAL A 88 -5.61 -9.73 -2.20
N GLY A 89 -6.30 -10.86 -2.05
CA GLY A 89 -6.44 -11.89 -3.08
C GLY A 89 -7.02 -11.33 -4.38
N ALA A 90 -8.15 -10.63 -4.29
CA ALA A 90 -8.81 -9.98 -5.41
C ALA A 90 -7.92 -8.92 -6.08
N THR A 91 -7.20 -8.13 -5.30
CA THR A 91 -6.28 -7.10 -5.82
C THR A 91 -5.10 -7.72 -6.56
N VAL A 92 -4.49 -8.78 -6.02
CA VAL A 92 -3.39 -9.48 -6.69
C VAL A 92 -3.88 -10.15 -7.98
N ALA A 93 -5.06 -10.77 -7.98
CA ALA A 93 -5.64 -11.34 -9.19
C ALA A 93 -5.82 -10.29 -10.29
N ARG A 94 -6.37 -9.11 -9.94
CA ARG A 94 -6.47 -7.97 -10.87
C ARG A 94 -5.11 -7.51 -11.40
N LEU A 95 -4.11 -7.38 -10.52
CA LEU A 95 -2.76 -6.99 -10.94
C LEU A 95 -2.10 -8.05 -11.84
N ASP A 96 -2.39 -9.33 -11.63
CA ASP A 96 -1.91 -10.42 -12.47
C ASP A 96 -2.55 -10.41 -13.87
N GLU A 97 -3.81 -9.98 -13.97
CA GLU A 97 -4.56 -9.83 -15.22
C GLU A 97 -4.26 -8.52 -15.97
N ALA A 98 -3.67 -7.53 -15.28
CA ALA A 98 -3.35 -6.24 -15.88
C ALA A 98 -2.33 -6.40 -17.02
N THR A 99 -2.57 -5.68 -18.13
CA THR A 99 -1.61 -5.62 -19.23
C THR A 99 -0.44 -4.73 -18.83
N LEU A 100 0.69 -5.35 -18.49
CA LEU A 100 1.93 -4.66 -18.15
C LEU A 100 2.83 -4.56 -19.38
N SER A 101 3.50 -3.42 -19.55
CA SER A 101 4.62 -3.37 -20.50
C SER A 101 5.84 -4.11 -19.92
N THR A 102 6.76 -4.53 -20.78
CA THR A 102 7.97 -5.27 -20.35
C THR A 102 8.88 -4.49 -19.41
N ALA A 103 8.74 -3.15 -19.35
CA ALA A 103 9.50 -2.27 -18.46
C ALA A 103 8.64 -1.69 -17.32
N GLU A 104 7.37 -2.09 -17.20
CA GLU A 104 6.47 -1.60 -16.17
C GLU A 104 6.66 -2.38 -14.86
N ARG A 105 7.08 -1.67 -13.81
CA ARG A 105 7.25 -2.22 -12.48
C ARG A 105 5.96 -2.05 -11.68
N VAL A 106 5.64 -3.03 -10.85
CA VAL A 106 4.45 -3.00 -10.00
C VAL A 106 4.82 -2.70 -8.54
N ALA A 107 4.03 -1.82 -7.92
CA ALA A 107 4.03 -1.57 -6.49
C ALA A 107 2.61 -1.79 -5.93
N LEU A 108 2.47 -2.70 -4.97
CA LEU A 108 1.25 -2.94 -4.20
C LEU A 108 1.42 -2.31 -2.81
N VAL A 109 0.54 -1.36 -2.48
CA VAL A 109 0.52 -0.67 -1.19
C VAL A 109 -0.77 -1.04 -0.47
N ILE A 110 -0.66 -1.72 0.67
CA ILE A 110 -1.79 -2.14 1.49
C ILE A 110 -1.84 -1.24 2.72
N LEU A 111 -2.94 -0.52 2.92
CA LEU A 111 -3.16 0.37 4.06
C LEU A 111 -4.39 -0.08 4.85
N THR A 112 -4.21 -0.39 6.14
CA THR A 112 -5.30 -0.86 7.02
C THR A 112 -5.00 -0.54 8.48
N ASP A 113 -6.03 -0.28 9.28
CA ASP A 113 -5.93 -0.23 10.75
C ASP A 113 -6.55 -1.44 11.45
N GLY A 114 -7.19 -2.31 10.67
CA GLY A 114 -8.03 -3.40 11.14
C GLY A 114 -7.30 -4.73 11.19
N GLN A 115 -7.69 -5.56 12.15
CA GLN A 115 -7.36 -6.99 12.12
C GLN A 115 -8.32 -7.69 11.17
N GLU A 116 -7.81 -8.64 10.38
CA GLU A 116 -8.64 -9.54 9.58
C GLU A 116 -9.75 -10.18 10.45
N ASN A 117 -11.00 -10.05 10.01
CA ASN A 117 -12.16 -10.57 10.74
C ASN A 117 -13.36 -11.00 9.88
N ALA A 118 -13.27 -10.93 8.54
CA ALA A 118 -14.44 -11.13 7.67
C ALA A 118 -14.17 -11.91 6.35
N SER A 119 -12.93 -12.26 6.04
CA SER A 119 -12.55 -13.01 4.84
C SER A 119 -13.10 -14.44 4.84
N ARG A 120 -13.42 -14.95 3.64
CA ARG A 120 -14.06 -16.25 3.40
C ARG A 120 -13.38 -17.07 2.31
N GLU A 121 -12.72 -16.44 1.35
CA GLU A 121 -12.11 -17.12 0.20
C GLU A 121 -10.64 -17.43 0.46
N HIS A 122 -9.94 -16.49 1.08
CA HIS A 122 -8.52 -16.57 1.33
C HIS A 122 -8.20 -16.78 2.81
N THR A 123 -7.20 -17.64 3.04
CA THR A 123 -6.58 -17.81 4.35
C THR A 123 -5.28 -17.02 4.42
N ARG A 124 -4.84 -16.74 5.64
CA ARG A 124 -3.52 -16.17 5.93
C ARG A 124 -2.40 -16.84 5.13
N ASP A 125 -2.31 -18.17 5.21
CA ASP A 125 -1.24 -18.93 4.58
C ASP A 125 -1.32 -18.88 3.05
N SER A 126 -2.53 -18.76 2.49
CA SER A 126 -2.71 -18.56 1.05
C SER A 126 -2.21 -17.19 0.59
N ILE A 127 -2.53 -16.12 1.34
CA ILE A 127 -2.07 -14.76 1.03
C ILE A 127 -0.56 -14.62 1.22
N ALA A 128 0.00 -15.25 2.26
CA ALA A 128 1.44 -15.25 2.47
C ALA A 128 2.20 -15.86 1.30
N LYS A 129 1.75 -17.02 0.81
CA LYS A 129 2.34 -17.67 -0.37
C LYS A 129 2.15 -16.82 -1.63
N LEU A 130 0.98 -16.19 -1.78
CA LEU A 130 0.66 -15.35 -2.93
C LEU A 130 1.58 -14.13 -3.00
N LEU A 131 1.67 -13.34 -1.93
CA LEU A 131 2.52 -12.14 -1.87
C LEU A 131 4.01 -12.49 -2.00
N ALA A 132 4.48 -13.54 -1.32
CA ALA A 132 5.86 -13.99 -1.44
C ALA A 132 6.21 -14.40 -2.88
N GLY A 133 5.30 -15.11 -3.56
CA GLY A 133 5.46 -15.47 -4.97
C GLY A 133 5.53 -14.24 -5.88
N ARG A 134 4.64 -13.24 -5.70
CA ARG A 134 4.67 -12.04 -6.55
C ARG A 134 5.89 -11.15 -6.28
N HIS A 135 6.31 -11.06 -5.04
CA HIS A 135 7.55 -10.37 -4.70
C HIS A 135 8.77 -11.07 -5.31
N LYS A 136 8.90 -12.39 -5.14
CA LYS A 136 10.07 -13.16 -5.59
C LYS A 136 10.10 -13.38 -7.11
N ASP A 137 8.98 -13.80 -7.68
CA ASP A 137 8.92 -14.29 -9.07
C ASP A 137 8.61 -13.16 -10.06
N LYS A 138 7.91 -12.11 -9.62
CA LYS A 138 7.58 -10.94 -10.45
C LYS A 138 8.28 -9.65 -10.02
N GLY A 139 9.06 -9.68 -8.94
CA GLY A 139 9.81 -8.51 -8.46
C GLY A 139 8.95 -7.39 -7.88
N TRP A 140 7.68 -7.66 -7.51
CA TRP A 140 6.78 -6.62 -7.03
C TRP A 140 7.29 -5.96 -5.74
N LEU A 141 7.20 -4.63 -5.69
CA LEU A 141 7.28 -3.89 -4.43
C LEU A 141 5.97 -4.12 -3.67
N ILE A 142 6.05 -4.71 -2.49
CA ILE A 142 4.88 -4.94 -1.64
C ILE A 142 5.13 -4.19 -0.33
N MET A 143 4.26 -3.24 -0.02
CA MET A 143 4.33 -2.44 1.18
C MET A 143 3.05 -2.64 1.99
N TYR A 144 3.20 -3.08 3.23
CA TYR A 144 2.10 -3.18 4.19
C TYR A 144 2.25 -2.11 5.26
N LEU A 145 1.27 -1.21 5.28
CA LEU A 145 1.22 -0.05 6.14
C LEU A 145 0.04 -0.27 7.08
N GLY A 146 0.32 -0.71 8.31
CA GLY A 146 -0.72 -1.02 9.28
C GLY A 146 -0.76 0.01 10.41
N ALA A 147 -1.95 0.42 10.85
CA ALA A 147 -2.06 1.22 12.07
C ALA A 147 -1.86 0.32 13.31
N ASN A 148 -1.06 0.78 14.28
CA ASN A 148 -0.73 0.15 15.57
C ASN A 148 0.43 -0.88 15.58
N GLN A 149 0.85 -1.26 16.80
CA GLN A 149 2.03 -2.10 17.07
C GLN A 149 1.95 -3.53 16.52
N ASP A 150 0.76 -3.95 16.09
CA ASP A 150 0.52 -5.28 15.54
C ASP A 150 0.73 -5.35 14.02
N ALA A 151 1.06 -4.25 13.32
CA ALA A 151 1.26 -4.33 11.87
C ALA A 151 2.43 -5.26 11.50
N TRP A 152 3.49 -5.34 12.32
CA TRP A 152 4.49 -6.41 12.19
C TRP A 152 3.91 -7.81 12.33
N ALA A 153 3.02 -8.03 13.29
CA ALA A 153 2.43 -9.33 13.55
C ALA A 153 1.50 -9.73 12.40
N GLU A 154 0.67 -8.81 11.90
CA GLU A 154 -0.21 -9.01 10.75
C GLU A 154 0.59 -9.15 9.44
N GLY A 155 1.59 -8.29 9.21
CA GLY A 155 2.49 -8.39 8.07
C GLY A 155 3.24 -9.73 8.04
N ALA A 156 3.79 -10.16 9.18
CA ALA A 156 4.46 -11.46 9.31
C ALA A 156 3.48 -12.63 9.08
N LYS A 157 2.24 -12.50 9.53
CA LYS A 157 1.16 -13.46 9.22
C LYS A 157 0.93 -13.55 7.72
N MET A 158 1.01 -12.45 6.99
CA MET A 158 0.97 -12.40 5.51
C MET A 158 2.33 -12.70 4.84
N GLY A 159 3.30 -13.26 5.57
CA GLY A 159 4.61 -13.63 5.02
C GLY A 159 5.48 -12.46 4.60
N LEU A 160 5.13 -11.23 4.99
CA LEU A 160 5.88 -10.02 4.68
C LEU A 160 7.05 -9.87 5.65
N SER A 161 8.19 -9.48 5.11
CA SER A 161 9.38 -9.23 5.90
C SER A 161 9.22 -7.96 6.73
N ARG A 162 10.08 -7.80 7.76
CA ARG A 162 10.17 -6.51 8.47
C ARG A 162 10.58 -5.35 7.57
N ALA A 163 11.14 -5.63 6.40
CA ALA A 163 11.51 -4.61 5.44
C ALA A 163 10.37 -4.28 4.46
N GLN A 164 9.25 -5.01 4.48
CA GLN A 164 8.06 -4.74 3.67
C GLN A 164 6.92 -4.14 4.47
N THR A 165 7.02 -4.16 5.80
CA THR A 165 6.00 -3.66 6.72
C THR A 165 6.47 -2.38 7.39
N ILE A 166 5.55 -1.44 7.63
CA ILE A 166 5.79 -0.29 8.51
C ILE A 166 4.53 -0.07 9.36
N ASP A 167 4.70 0.01 10.68
CA ASP A 167 3.63 0.45 11.58
C ASP A 167 3.44 1.96 11.47
N TYR A 168 2.20 2.42 11.44
CA TYR A 168 1.86 3.81 11.67
C TYR A 168 0.90 4.00 12.85
N THR A 169 0.79 5.23 13.30
CA THR A 169 -0.17 5.78 14.23
C THR A 169 -0.75 7.02 13.59
N THR A 170 -1.84 7.55 14.13
CA THR A 170 -2.41 8.81 13.64
C THR A 170 -1.39 9.95 13.65
N GLU A 171 -0.43 9.94 14.58
CA GLU A 171 0.62 10.94 14.70
C GLU A 171 1.74 10.81 13.65
N ASN A 172 2.08 9.60 13.21
CA ASN A 172 3.20 9.39 12.29
C ASN A 172 2.80 8.96 10.87
N VAL A 173 1.51 8.77 10.58
CA VAL A 173 1.02 8.29 9.28
C VAL A 173 1.57 9.11 8.11
N GLY A 174 1.69 10.43 8.28
CA GLY A 174 2.31 11.30 7.26
C GLY A 174 3.77 10.97 6.98
N LEU A 175 4.55 10.59 8.01
CA LEU A 175 5.94 10.18 7.86
C LEU A 175 6.05 8.80 7.20
N VAL A 176 5.17 7.87 7.57
CA VAL A 176 5.12 6.52 6.99
C VAL A 176 4.82 6.58 5.49
N LEU A 177 3.83 7.37 5.09
CA LEU A 177 3.48 7.49 3.68
C LEU A 177 4.50 8.32 2.90
N LYS A 178 5.26 9.20 3.56
CA LYS A 178 6.45 9.82 2.99
C LYS A 178 7.57 8.82 2.72
N ALA A 179 7.81 7.91 3.65
CA ALA A 179 8.75 6.80 3.43
C ALA A 179 8.28 5.89 2.28
N ALA A 180 6.98 5.56 2.24
CA ALA A 180 6.39 4.76 1.15
C ALA A 180 6.52 5.43 -0.22
N GLY A 181 6.26 6.74 -0.30
CA GLY A 181 6.40 7.53 -1.54
C GLY A 181 7.84 7.51 -2.05
N ARG A 182 8.80 7.87 -1.20
CA ARG A 182 10.23 7.78 -1.50
C ARG A 182 10.65 6.39 -1.92
N ARG A 183 10.19 5.36 -1.22
CA ARG A 183 10.54 3.97 -1.52
C ARG A 183 10.03 3.54 -2.89
N THR A 184 8.80 3.95 -3.22
CA THR A 184 8.19 3.69 -4.53
C THR A 184 8.99 4.35 -5.65
N VAL A 185 9.39 5.61 -5.46
CA VAL A 185 10.22 6.34 -6.44
C VAL A 185 11.62 5.72 -6.55
N ALA A 186 12.24 5.36 -5.44
CA ALA A 186 13.54 4.69 -5.42
C ALA A 186 13.49 3.32 -6.10
N TYR A 187 12.45 2.53 -5.83
CA TYR A 187 12.18 1.27 -6.52
C TYR A 187 12.10 1.50 -8.02
N MET A 188 11.45 2.57 -8.47
CA MET A 188 11.36 2.86 -9.90
C MET A 188 12.71 3.20 -10.55
N ALA A 189 13.54 3.97 -9.84
CA ALA A 189 14.85 4.43 -10.32
C ALA A 189 15.97 3.37 -10.22
N ALA A 190 15.78 2.34 -9.40
CA ALA A 190 16.81 1.35 -9.16
C ALA A 190 16.96 0.37 -10.35
N PRO A 191 18.15 -0.20 -10.58
CA PRO A 191 18.34 -1.31 -11.53
C PRO A 191 17.37 -2.45 -11.22
N SER A 192 16.97 -3.24 -12.22
CA SER A 192 15.96 -4.31 -12.05
C SER A 192 16.32 -5.35 -10.97
N GLU A 193 17.61 -5.48 -10.62
CA GLU A 193 18.11 -6.39 -9.58
C GLU A 193 18.17 -5.79 -8.16
N ALA A 194 17.91 -4.49 -8.00
CA ALA A 194 17.89 -3.85 -6.69
C ALA A 194 16.54 -4.12 -6.00
N PHE A 195 16.61 -4.88 -4.91
CA PHE A 195 15.52 -5.38 -4.07
C PHE A 195 14.45 -4.34 -3.74
N ALA A 196 13.22 -4.81 -3.53
CA ALA A 196 11.99 -4.04 -3.37
C ALA A 196 11.54 -3.84 -1.90
N ASP A 197 12.49 -3.78 -0.96
CA ASP A 197 12.23 -3.68 0.48
C ASP A 197 12.64 -2.31 1.06
N PHE A 198 11.94 -1.77 2.07
CA PHE A 198 12.33 -0.56 2.81
C PHE A 198 13.73 -0.67 3.42
N THR A 199 14.51 0.42 3.36
CA THR A 199 15.81 0.46 4.04
C THR A 199 15.65 0.62 5.56
N PRO A 200 16.66 0.24 6.37
CA PRO A 200 16.66 0.48 7.80
C PRO A 200 16.46 1.97 8.16
N GLU A 201 16.99 2.89 7.37
CA GLU A 201 16.88 4.34 7.56
C GLU A 201 15.45 4.84 7.31
N GLU A 202 14.82 4.41 6.21
CA GLU A 202 13.42 4.74 5.90
C GLU A 202 12.48 4.27 7.01
N ARG A 203 12.74 3.07 7.55
CA ARG A 203 12.01 2.54 8.70
C ARG A 203 12.28 3.34 9.97
N ALA A 204 13.54 3.70 10.24
CA ALA A 204 13.89 4.51 11.40
C ALA A 204 13.25 5.90 11.34
N GLU A 205 13.22 6.54 10.17
CA GLU A 205 12.54 7.83 9.94
C GLU A 205 11.03 7.74 10.17
N ALA A 206 10.39 6.67 9.69
CA ALA A 206 8.96 6.41 9.92
C ALA A 206 8.61 6.24 11.42
N VAL A 207 9.53 5.69 12.22
CA VAL A 207 9.32 5.41 13.64
C VAL A 207 9.75 6.57 14.56
N LYS A 208 10.57 7.53 14.08
CA LYS A 208 11.06 8.69 14.87
C LYS A 208 9.95 9.57 15.46
N GLY A 209 8.71 9.50 14.95
CA GLY A 209 7.55 10.14 15.56
C GLY A 209 7.17 9.61 16.97
N LYS A 210 7.72 8.46 17.39
CA LYS A 210 7.52 7.92 18.76
C LYS A 210 8.35 8.63 19.83
N ALA A 211 9.37 9.41 19.47
CA ALA A 211 10.36 9.93 20.40
C ALA A 211 10.16 11.43 20.73
N THR A 212 8.96 11.83 21.14
CA THR A 212 8.77 13.11 21.85
C THR A 212 7.53 13.03 22.72
N LYS A 213 7.65 12.36 23.86
CA LYS A 213 6.99 12.69 25.13
C LYS A 213 7.63 11.83 26.22
N ALA A 214 8.71 12.36 26.79
CA ALA A 214 9.07 12.10 28.18
C ALA A 214 8.22 13.02 29.07
#